data_AF-A6TVT4-F1
#
_entry.id   AF-A6TVT4-F1
#
_cell.length_a   1.000
_cell.length_b   1.000
_cell.length_c   1.000
_cell.angle_alpha   90.00
_cell.angle_beta   90.00
_cell.angle_gamma   90.00
#
_symmetry.space_group_name_H-M   'P 1'
#
loop_
_entity.id
_entity.type
_entity.pdbx_description
1 polymer ?
#
loop_
_entity_poly.entity_id
_entity_poly.type
_entity_poly.pdbx_seq_one_letter_code
_entity_poly.pdbx_strand_id
1 'polypeptide(L)'
;MGGITVNKKIAVTGILLIVFSWIGNFMYFQSYQLEEPLFMEHYYDRGLRELVSFEIRYLINKNDNVNIYRIDIPGIPSERIRVSEQYSIDYVQHNLGVMVVEITDEEMHSWLNEDGIVFNEMTVYFNNGTSQQVDIGEIKIQKREAIDWEERALSQVSGGGSSNGNSYSLHKVEESLKVLSFEYDNKRKLEGFLHLYMNPSKIRLEEIMESESAFMESINEEDLKSQEELRRTYERMRDVQGSLFQIDGLTIKDIHFPMEFNSGEQIKISYYFDSTEEHDQRYHLFIDIEAMLLIETVEGVRRIQSLYIQNRPQFSSRQIRQIIKERR
;
A
#
# COMPACT_ATOMS: atom_id res chain seq x y z
N MET A 1 -10.44 21.38 64.18
CA MET A 1 -10.16 20.39 63.13
C MET A 1 -11.26 19.34 63.18
N GLY A 2 -12.25 19.40 62.29
CA GLY A 2 -13.33 18.40 62.24
C GLY A 2 -12.83 17.13 61.56
N GLY A 3 -12.75 16.02 62.29
CA GLY A 3 -12.37 14.73 61.73
C GLY A 3 -13.49 14.17 60.85
N ILE A 4 -13.18 13.87 59.59
CA ILE A 4 -14.11 13.20 58.68
C ILE A 4 -14.29 11.76 59.18
N THR A 5 -15.48 11.42 59.68
CA THR A 5 -15.84 10.04 60.03
C THR A 5 -16.41 9.35 58.78
N VAL A 6 -15.56 8.62 58.07
CA VAL A 6 -15.99 7.85 56.89
C VAL A 6 -16.82 6.64 57.36
N ASN A 7 -18.05 6.52 56.84
CA ASN A 7 -18.90 5.37 57.11
C ASN A 7 -18.23 4.10 56.55
N LYS A 8 -17.92 3.14 57.43
CA LYS A 8 -17.27 1.87 57.10
C LYS A 8 -17.94 1.14 55.92
N LYS A 9 -19.27 1.19 55.82
CA LYS A 9 -20.01 0.56 54.70
C LYS A 9 -19.70 1.23 53.37
N ILE A 10 -19.65 2.57 53.33
CA ILE A 10 -19.32 3.34 52.13
C ILE A 10 -17.88 3.05 51.70
N ALA A 11 -16.94 2.99 52.65
CA ALA A 11 -15.55 2.66 52.36
C ALA A 11 -15.40 1.24 51.76
N VAL A 12 -16.07 0.24 52.33
CA VAL A 12 -16.04 -1.14 51.82
C VAL A 12 -16.64 -1.22 50.41
N THR A 13 -17.80 -0.59 50.17
CA THR A 13 -18.41 -0.57 48.84
C THR A 13 -17.52 0.13 47.82
N GLY A 14 -16.88 1.25 48.19
CA GLY A 14 -15.93 1.95 47.33
C GLY A 14 -14.73 1.07 46.94
N ILE A 15 -14.16 0.35 47.92
CA ILE A 15 -13.05 -0.60 47.65
C ILE A 15 -13.52 -1.71 46.71
N LEU A 16 -14.70 -2.29 46.91
CA LEU A 16 -15.22 -3.33 46.04
C LEU A 16 -15.41 -2.84 44.60
N LEU A 17 -15.94 -1.63 44.40
CA LEU A 17 -16.07 -1.04 43.06
C LEU A 17 -14.72 -0.84 42.37
N ILE A 18 -13.71 -0.39 43.11
CA ILE A 18 -12.34 -0.25 42.59
C ILE A 18 -11.78 -1.62 42.19
N VAL A 19 -11.94 -2.65 43.04
CA VAL A 19 -11.48 -4.01 42.76
C VAL A 19 -12.18 -4.59 41.54
N PHE A 20 -13.52 -4.44 41.43
CA PHE A 20 -14.26 -4.91 40.26
C PHE A 20 -13.89 -4.16 38.98
N SER A 21 -13.66 -2.84 39.07
CA SER A 21 -13.17 -2.06 37.94
C SER A 21 -11.79 -2.54 37.47
N TRP A 22 -10.89 -2.81 38.42
CA TRP A 22 -9.56 -3.34 38.12
C TRP A 22 -9.61 -4.74 37.50
N ILE A 23 -10.45 -5.65 38.03
CA ILE A 23 -10.67 -6.98 37.46
C ILE A 23 -11.26 -6.88 36.05
N GLY A 24 -12.28 -6.04 35.86
CA GLY A 24 -12.89 -5.83 34.55
C GLY A 24 -11.88 -5.29 33.53
N ASN A 25 -11.05 -4.33 33.93
CA ASN A 25 -9.99 -3.79 33.09
C ASN A 25 -8.90 -4.84 32.79
N PHE A 26 -8.53 -5.68 33.75
CA PHE A 26 -7.58 -6.77 33.55
C PHE A 26 -8.11 -7.84 32.59
N MET A 27 -9.37 -8.28 32.77
CA MET A 27 -10.03 -9.20 31.85
C MET A 27 -10.16 -8.62 30.45
N TYR A 28 -10.49 -7.32 30.36
CA TYR A 28 -10.51 -6.60 29.08
C TYR A 28 -9.12 -6.57 28.43
N PHE A 29 -8.05 -6.29 29.18
CA PHE A 29 -6.70 -6.31 28.62
C PHE A 29 -6.30 -7.72 28.13
N GLN A 30 -6.58 -8.75 28.93
CA GLN A 30 -6.28 -10.14 28.60
C GLN A 30 -7.06 -10.63 27.37
N SER A 31 -8.31 -10.22 27.20
CA SER A 31 -9.12 -10.65 26.06
C SER A 31 -8.59 -10.16 24.70
N TYR A 32 -7.68 -9.19 24.66
CA TYR A 32 -7.01 -8.75 23.44
C TYR A 32 -5.54 -9.23 23.31
N GLN A 33 -5.01 -10.03 24.23
CA GLN A 33 -3.65 -10.60 24.12
C GLN A 33 -3.61 -11.76 23.13
N LEU A 34 -2.86 -11.62 22.05
CA LEU A 34 -2.67 -12.64 21.03
C LEU A 34 -1.91 -13.84 21.60
N GLU A 35 -2.33 -15.06 21.29
CA GLU A 35 -1.59 -16.27 21.66
C GLU A 35 -0.35 -16.45 20.77
N GLU A 36 -0.46 -16.06 19.51
CA GLU A 36 0.58 -16.10 18.49
C GLU A 36 0.53 -14.85 17.60
N PRO A 37 1.63 -14.48 16.93
CA PRO A 37 1.65 -13.35 16.01
C PRO A 37 0.60 -13.49 14.90
N LEU A 38 -0.14 -12.41 14.63
CA LEU A 38 -1.20 -12.38 13.63
C LEU A 38 -0.70 -11.71 12.36
N PHE A 39 -0.51 -12.48 11.29
CA PHE A 39 -0.04 -11.96 10.00
C PHE A 39 -1.18 -11.29 9.21
N MET A 40 -0.84 -10.19 8.54
CA MET A 40 -1.73 -9.51 7.61
C MET A 40 -1.77 -10.25 6.29
N GLU A 41 -2.84 -10.04 5.52
CA GLU A 41 -2.91 -10.51 4.14
C GLU A 41 -2.28 -9.51 3.18
N HIS A 42 -1.46 -10.05 2.29
CA HIS A 42 -0.71 -9.32 1.26
C HIS A 42 -1.10 -9.87 -0.10
N TYR A 43 -1.43 -9.00 -1.04
CA TYR A 43 -1.68 -9.33 -2.45
C TYR A 43 -0.65 -8.62 -3.30
N TYR A 44 0.46 -9.32 -3.53
CA TYR A 44 1.61 -8.75 -4.22
C TYR A 44 1.82 -9.41 -5.56
N ASP A 45 2.04 -8.59 -6.58
CA ASP A 45 2.57 -9.02 -7.87
C ASP A 45 3.92 -8.34 -8.08
N ARG A 46 4.98 -9.14 -8.27
CA ARG A 46 6.35 -8.68 -8.45
C ARG A 46 6.93 -9.27 -9.72
N GLY A 47 7.41 -8.41 -10.61
CA GLY A 47 8.29 -8.83 -11.70
C GLY A 47 9.65 -9.28 -11.16
N LEU A 48 10.19 -10.33 -11.77
CA LEU A 48 11.52 -10.84 -11.48
C LEU A 48 12.58 -9.79 -11.87
N ARG A 49 13.43 -9.43 -10.92
CA ARG A 49 14.61 -8.57 -11.08
C ARG A 49 15.75 -9.19 -10.30
N GLU A 50 16.98 -8.70 -10.40
CA GLU A 50 18.13 -9.21 -9.61
C GLU A 50 17.85 -9.28 -8.10
N LEU A 51 17.00 -8.37 -7.60
CA LEU A 51 16.53 -8.33 -6.22
C LEU A 51 15.00 -8.17 -6.21
N VAL A 52 14.31 -9.11 -5.58
CA VAL A 52 12.87 -8.99 -5.26
C VAL A 52 12.76 -8.66 -3.78
N SER A 53 12.08 -7.55 -3.46
CA SER A 53 11.85 -7.13 -2.08
C SER A 53 10.37 -6.81 -1.85
N PHE A 54 9.85 -7.22 -0.70
CA PHE A 54 8.49 -6.91 -0.26
C PHE A 54 8.37 -6.89 1.26
N GLU A 55 7.37 -6.17 1.77
CA GLU A 55 7.09 -6.05 3.20
C GLU A 55 5.98 -7.02 3.63
N ILE A 56 6.25 -7.80 4.66
CA ILE A 56 5.26 -8.58 5.39
C ILE A 56 4.96 -7.90 6.72
N ARG A 57 3.69 -7.68 7.01
CA ARG A 57 3.20 -7.03 8.22
C ARG A 57 2.48 -8.02 9.13
N TYR A 58 2.71 -7.85 10.43
CA TYR A 58 2.19 -8.76 11.45
C TYR A 58 1.94 -8.03 12.77
N LEU A 59 0.97 -8.50 13.55
CA LEU A 59 0.65 -7.96 14.87
C LEU A 59 1.20 -8.87 15.96
N ILE A 60 1.85 -8.26 16.96
CA ILE A 60 2.31 -8.91 18.19
C ILE A 60 1.80 -8.14 19.40
N ASN A 61 1.76 -8.78 20.58
CA ASN A 61 1.47 -8.03 21.79
C ASN A 61 2.61 -7.07 22.10
N LYS A 62 2.29 -5.92 22.70
CA LYS A 62 3.27 -4.86 22.96
C LYS A 62 4.46 -5.28 23.83
N ASN A 63 4.27 -6.29 24.68
CA ASN A 63 5.31 -6.78 25.60
C ASN A 63 5.97 -8.08 25.13
N ASP A 64 5.64 -8.56 23.93
CA ASP A 64 6.29 -9.75 23.37
C ASP A 64 7.69 -9.37 22.86
N ASN A 65 8.70 -10.13 23.29
CA ASN A 65 10.08 -9.99 22.82
C ASN A 65 10.41 -11.02 21.73
N VAL A 66 9.40 -11.38 20.95
CA VAL A 66 9.47 -12.42 19.92
C VAL A 66 9.79 -11.75 18.59
N ASN A 67 10.95 -12.07 18.04
CA ASN A 67 11.40 -11.51 16.77
C ASN A 67 11.51 -12.62 15.73
N ILE A 68 11.15 -12.29 14.49
CA ILE A 68 11.32 -13.17 13.34
C ILE A 68 12.77 -13.07 12.88
N TYR A 69 13.48 -14.20 12.84
CA TYR A 69 14.88 -14.23 12.37
C TYR A 69 15.06 -15.01 11.07
N ARG A 70 14.06 -15.81 10.68
CA ARG A 70 14.08 -16.60 9.44
C ARG A 70 12.65 -16.88 9.00
N ILE A 71 12.48 -16.99 7.68
CA ILE A 71 11.29 -17.58 7.07
C ILE A 71 11.70 -18.65 6.06
N ASP A 72 10.81 -19.58 5.80
CA ASP A 72 10.88 -20.50 4.67
C ASP A 72 9.64 -20.30 3.79
N ILE A 73 9.86 -20.02 2.51
CA ILE A 73 8.80 -19.87 1.50
C ILE A 73 8.80 -21.14 0.63
N PRO A 74 7.67 -21.83 0.46
CA PRO A 74 7.59 -23.00 -0.41
C PRO A 74 8.12 -22.69 -1.81
N GLY A 75 9.05 -23.50 -2.31
CA GLY A 75 9.64 -23.36 -3.65
C GLY A 75 10.77 -22.34 -3.76
N ILE A 76 11.17 -21.67 -2.67
CA ILE A 76 12.33 -20.76 -2.64
C ILE A 76 13.38 -21.33 -1.67
N PRO A 77 14.64 -21.53 -2.09
CA PRO A 77 15.69 -21.99 -1.20
C PRO A 77 15.94 -20.98 -0.07
N SER A 78 15.93 -21.44 1.19
CA SER A 78 16.00 -20.57 2.38
C SER A 78 17.26 -19.69 2.41
N GLU A 79 18.38 -20.17 1.87
CA GLU A 79 19.64 -19.43 1.78
C GLU A 79 19.57 -18.21 0.85
N ARG A 80 18.55 -18.13 -0.01
CA ARG A 80 18.30 -17.00 -0.91
C ARG A 80 17.37 -15.95 -0.30
N ILE A 81 16.75 -16.28 0.83
CA ILE A 81 15.83 -15.39 1.53
C ILE A 81 16.58 -14.68 2.65
N ARG A 82 16.59 -13.36 2.60
CA ARG A 82 17.02 -12.51 3.71
C ARG A 82 15.80 -11.86 4.31
N VAL A 83 15.75 -11.87 5.63
CA VAL A 83 14.73 -11.15 6.39
C VAL A 83 15.41 -10.11 7.24
N SER A 84 14.83 -8.91 7.25
CA SER A 84 15.22 -7.86 8.18
C SER A 84 13.98 -7.25 8.78
N GLU A 85 14.00 -7.03 10.09
CA GLU A 85 12.97 -6.25 10.75
C GLU A 85 13.33 -4.77 10.61
N GLN A 86 12.39 -3.98 10.07
CA GLN A 86 12.68 -2.60 9.72
C GLN A 86 12.22 -1.64 10.81
N TYR A 87 10.99 -1.80 11.30
CA TYR A 87 10.40 -0.98 12.35
C TYR A 87 9.07 -1.60 12.82
N SER A 88 8.55 -1.09 13.93
CA SER A 88 7.21 -1.38 14.43
C SER A 88 6.39 -0.11 14.58
N ILE A 89 5.08 -0.19 14.34
CA ILE A 89 4.13 0.87 14.66
C ILE A 89 3.44 0.53 15.97
N ASP A 90 3.59 1.42 16.94
CA ASP A 90 3.05 1.26 18.29
C ASP A 90 1.54 1.53 18.34
N TYR A 91 0.79 0.55 18.82
CA TYR A 91 -0.59 0.70 19.24
C TYR A 91 -0.70 0.59 20.77
N VAL A 92 -1.89 0.82 21.31
CA VAL A 92 -2.13 0.83 22.77
C VAL A 92 -1.74 -0.50 23.42
N GLN A 93 -2.05 -1.63 22.77
CA GLN A 93 -1.87 -2.98 23.31
C GLN A 93 -0.99 -3.88 22.44
N HIS A 94 -0.66 -3.44 21.22
CA HIS A 94 -0.02 -4.24 20.18
C HIS A 94 1.03 -3.41 19.46
N ASN A 95 1.92 -4.10 18.76
CA ASN A 95 2.81 -3.51 17.79
C ASN A 95 2.51 -4.12 16.42
N LEU A 96 2.44 -3.29 15.38
CA LEU A 96 2.42 -3.74 13.99
C LEU A 96 3.88 -3.78 13.50
N GLY A 97 4.47 -4.97 13.47
CA GLY A 97 5.80 -5.21 12.96
C GLY A 97 5.83 -5.20 11.43
N VAL A 98 6.96 -4.74 10.89
CA VAL A 98 7.25 -4.76 9.45
C VAL A 98 8.53 -5.56 9.21
N MET A 99 8.39 -6.69 8.53
CA MET A 99 9.49 -7.53 8.07
C MET A 99 9.70 -7.29 6.57
N VAL A 100 10.90 -6.90 6.19
CA VAL A 100 11.31 -6.83 4.79
C VAL A 100 11.88 -8.19 4.41
N VAL A 101 11.31 -8.78 3.36
CA VAL A 101 11.77 -10.01 2.74
C VAL A 101 12.51 -9.64 1.47
N GLU A 102 13.75 -10.08 1.35
CA GLU A 102 14.58 -9.92 0.17
C GLU A 102 14.93 -11.29 -0.39
N ILE A 103 14.72 -11.48 -1.69
CA ILE A 103 15.12 -12.67 -2.42
C ILE A 103 16.20 -12.23 -3.41
N THR A 104 17.42 -12.71 -3.18
CA THR A 104 18.59 -12.40 -4.00
C THR A 104 19.01 -13.63 -4.79
N ASP A 105 18.99 -13.56 -6.12
CA ASP A 105 19.73 -14.53 -6.94
C ASP A 105 19.96 -13.99 -8.36
N GLU A 106 21.22 -13.96 -8.78
CA GLU A 106 21.59 -13.72 -10.18
C GLU A 106 21.03 -14.84 -11.09
N GLU A 107 20.78 -16.02 -10.51
CA GLU A 107 20.23 -17.18 -11.23
C GLU A 107 18.75 -17.47 -10.90
N MET A 108 17.95 -16.50 -10.44
CA MET A 108 16.53 -16.76 -10.11
C MET A 108 15.75 -17.40 -11.27
N HIS A 109 16.15 -17.10 -12.51
CA HIS A 109 15.56 -17.71 -13.70
C HIS A 109 15.71 -19.23 -13.77
N SER A 110 16.71 -19.81 -13.09
CA SER A 110 17.06 -21.24 -13.16
C SER A 110 16.16 -22.14 -12.32
N TRP A 111 15.62 -21.64 -11.21
CA TRP A 111 14.82 -22.42 -10.26
C TRP A 111 13.35 -22.01 -10.19
N LEU A 112 12.99 -20.85 -10.76
CA LEU A 112 11.58 -20.51 -10.99
C LEU A 112 11.02 -21.25 -12.21
N ASN A 113 9.75 -21.64 -12.15
CA ASN A 113 9.03 -22.15 -13.32
C ASN A 113 8.89 -21.07 -14.40
N GLU A 114 8.45 -21.44 -15.62
CA GLU A 114 8.25 -20.48 -16.72
C GLU A 114 7.34 -19.30 -16.32
N ASP A 115 6.27 -19.58 -15.55
CA ASP A 115 5.31 -18.57 -15.09
C ASP A 115 5.72 -17.85 -13.78
N GLY A 116 6.88 -18.20 -13.20
CA GLY A 116 7.32 -17.73 -11.89
C GLY A 116 6.84 -18.61 -10.73
N ILE A 117 6.57 -18.00 -9.57
CA ILE A 117 6.10 -18.67 -8.36
C ILE A 117 4.94 -17.90 -7.71
N VAL A 118 3.96 -18.65 -7.21
CA VAL A 118 2.84 -18.14 -6.40
C VAL A 118 2.86 -18.88 -5.07
N PHE A 119 2.77 -18.15 -3.98
CA PHE A 119 2.66 -18.72 -2.65
C PHE A 119 1.71 -17.89 -1.79
N ASN A 120 1.03 -18.56 -0.89
CA ASN A 120 0.06 -17.97 0.04
C ASN A 120 0.39 -18.24 1.50
N GLU A 121 1.34 -19.14 1.76
CA GLU A 121 1.77 -19.52 3.08
C GLU A 121 3.30 -19.45 3.19
N MET A 122 3.79 -19.23 4.40
CA MET A 122 5.21 -19.36 4.73
C MET A 122 5.37 -19.95 6.14
N THR A 123 6.54 -20.55 6.41
CA THR A 123 6.91 -20.93 7.76
C THR A 123 7.79 -19.85 8.38
N VAL A 124 7.40 -19.35 9.54
CA VAL A 124 8.11 -18.30 10.28
C VAL A 124 8.83 -18.92 11.46
N TYR A 125 10.10 -18.54 11.68
CA TYR A 125 10.90 -18.98 12.80
C TYR A 125 11.22 -17.82 13.72
N PHE A 126 10.95 -18.03 15.00
CA PHE A 126 11.06 -17.03 16.04
C PHE A 126 12.31 -17.24 16.91
N ASN A 127 12.88 -16.15 17.42
CA ASN A 127 14.07 -16.17 18.27
C ASN A 127 13.92 -16.99 19.57
N ASN A 128 12.69 -17.33 19.98
CA ASN A 128 12.40 -18.19 21.12
C ASN A 128 12.46 -19.71 20.79
N GLY A 129 12.78 -20.07 19.54
CA GLY A 129 12.89 -21.45 19.07
C GLY A 129 11.58 -22.06 18.58
N THR A 130 10.47 -21.32 18.61
CA THR A 130 9.19 -21.75 18.03
C THR A 130 9.10 -21.42 16.55
N SER A 131 8.19 -22.09 15.85
CA SER A 131 7.88 -21.83 14.45
C SER A 131 6.39 -21.98 14.19
N GLN A 132 5.88 -21.25 13.19
CA GLN A 132 4.47 -21.26 12.82
C GLN A 132 4.34 -21.22 11.30
N GLN A 133 3.44 -22.05 10.75
CA GLN A 133 2.99 -21.89 9.37
C GLN A 133 1.89 -20.84 9.34
N VAL A 134 2.01 -19.83 8.49
CA VAL A 134 1.10 -18.69 8.46
C VAL A 134 0.60 -18.44 7.04
N ASP A 135 -0.70 -18.15 6.93
CA ASP A 135 -1.30 -17.58 5.72
C ASP A 135 -0.95 -16.09 5.65
N ILE A 136 -0.44 -15.65 4.51
CA ILE A 136 0.03 -14.29 4.26
C ILE A 136 -0.70 -13.62 3.11
N GLY A 137 -1.78 -14.21 2.58
CA GLY A 137 -2.47 -13.74 1.38
C GLY A 137 -1.94 -14.43 0.12
N GLU A 138 -1.70 -13.69 -0.97
CA GLU A 138 -1.16 -14.24 -2.21
C GLU A 138 -0.01 -13.36 -2.71
N ILE A 139 1.17 -13.94 -2.79
CA ILE A 139 2.36 -13.28 -3.35
C ILE A 139 2.78 -14.02 -4.60
N LYS A 140 2.89 -13.27 -5.68
CA LYS A 140 3.27 -13.76 -7.00
C LYS A 140 4.57 -13.07 -7.44
N ILE A 141 5.56 -13.88 -7.80
CA ILE A 141 6.84 -13.42 -8.37
C ILE A 141 6.92 -14.00 -9.78
N GLN A 142 6.82 -13.15 -10.81
CA GLN A 142 6.68 -13.55 -12.20
C GLN A 142 7.95 -13.30 -12.99
N LYS A 143 8.32 -14.23 -13.88
CA LYS A 143 9.29 -13.92 -14.94
C LYS A 143 8.63 -12.92 -15.89
N ARG A 144 9.07 -11.66 -15.85
CA ARG A 144 8.69 -10.63 -16.82
C ARG A 144 9.96 -10.03 -17.38
N GLU A 145 10.02 -9.89 -18.70
CA GLU A 145 11.10 -9.16 -19.34
C GLU A 145 11.01 -7.70 -18.89
N ALA A 146 12.09 -7.17 -18.33
CA ALA A 146 12.17 -5.75 -18.03
C ALA A 146 12.17 -4.99 -19.36
N ILE A 147 11.15 -4.17 -19.59
CA ILE A 147 11.14 -3.28 -20.76
C ILE A 147 12.20 -2.23 -20.55
N ASP A 148 13.09 -2.11 -21.53
CA ASP A 148 14.13 -1.11 -21.52
C ASP A 148 13.49 0.29 -21.41
N TRP A 149 14.11 1.17 -20.63
CA TRP A 149 13.60 2.52 -20.42
C TRP A 149 13.54 3.33 -21.72
N GLU A 150 14.42 3.00 -22.69
CA GLU A 150 14.42 3.58 -24.04
C GLU A 150 13.22 3.12 -24.90
N GLU A 151 12.58 2.00 -24.55
CA GLU A 151 11.48 1.41 -25.31
C GLU A 151 10.09 1.77 -24.75
N ARG A 152 10.03 2.64 -23.75
CA ARG A 152 8.75 3.04 -23.14
C ARG A 152 7.97 3.97 -24.05
N ALA A 153 6.78 3.55 -24.46
CA ALA A 153 5.85 4.43 -25.18
C ALA A 153 5.15 5.43 -24.25
N LEU A 154 5.20 5.19 -22.93
CA LEU A 154 4.63 6.03 -21.88
C LEU A 154 5.70 6.39 -20.85
N SER A 155 5.90 7.68 -20.61
CA SER A 155 6.75 8.17 -19.52
C SER A 155 5.91 8.69 -18.37
N GLN A 156 6.22 8.27 -17.14
CA GLN A 156 5.53 8.78 -15.97
C GLN A 156 5.99 10.21 -15.69
N VAL A 157 5.05 11.15 -15.71
CA VAL A 157 5.33 12.57 -15.42
C VAL A 157 5.03 12.91 -13.97
N SER A 158 3.98 12.32 -13.40
CA SER A 158 3.60 12.54 -12.01
C SER A 158 2.92 11.31 -11.42
N GLY A 159 2.94 11.19 -10.11
CA GLY A 159 2.20 10.19 -9.37
C GLY A 159 2.03 10.61 -7.92
N GLY A 160 0.93 10.23 -7.31
CA GLY A 160 0.64 10.57 -5.92
C GLY A 160 -0.37 9.62 -5.29
N GLY A 161 -0.27 9.49 -3.97
CA GLY A 161 -1.20 8.73 -3.14
C GLY A 161 -1.64 9.57 -1.94
N SER A 162 -2.86 9.35 -1.48
CA SER A 162 -3.48 10.03 -0.35
C SER A 162 -3.87 9.04 0.74
N SER A 163 -3.98 9.51 1.99
CA SER A 163 -4.36 8.70 3.15
C SER A 163 -5.81 8.21 3.14
N ASN A 164 -6.63 8.72 2.22
CA ASN A 164 -8.00 8.26 1.98
C ASN A 164 -8.10 7.12 0.95
N GLY A 165 -6.95 6.56 0.51
CA GLY A 165 -6.91 5.46 -0.44
C GLY A 165 -6.93 5.88 -1.92
N ASN A 166 -7.06 7.19 -2.21
CA ASN A 166 -6.98 7.70 -3.58
C ASN A 166 -5.53 7.76 -4.05
N SER A 167 -5.26 7.35 -5.28
CA SER A 167 -3.97 7.53 -5.94
C SER A 167 -4.15 7.85 -7.41
N TYR A 168 -3.12 8.42 -8.01
CA TYR A 168 -3.06 8.65 -9.44
C TYR A 168 -1.64 8.46 -9.98
N SER A 169 -1.57 8.19 -11.28
CA SER A 169 -0.35 8.28 -12.07
C SER A 169 -0.68 8.98 -13.39
N LEU A 170 0.15 9.95 -13.76
CA LEU A 170 0.02 10.71 -15.00
C LEU A 170 1.16 10.32 -15.92
N HIS A 171 0.81 9.86 -17.13
CA HIS A 171 1.77 9.40 -18.12
C HIS A 171 1.68 10.26 -19.38
N LYS A 172 2.83 10.62 -19.94
CA LYS A 172 2.93 11.27 -21.24
C LYS A 172 3.16 10.21 -22.31
N VAL A 173 2.44 10.36 -23.42
CA VAL A 173 2.56 9.53 -24.61
C VAL A 173 3.76 10.01 -25.42
N GLU A 174 4.81 9.21 -25.52
CA GLU A 174 6.03 9.61 -26.24
C GLU A 174 5.89 9.44 -27.76
N GLU A 175 5.14 8.43 -28.18
CA GLU A 175 4.81 8.18 -29.59
C GLU A 175 3.33 7.84 -29.75
N SER A 176 2.74 8.19 -30.90
CA SER A 176 1.32 7.89 -31.15
C SER A 176 1.06 6.38 -31.07
N LEU A 177 0.02 5.99 -30.34
CA LEU A 177 -0.24 4.60 -29.98
C LEU A 177 -1.73 4.32 -29.81
N LYS A 178 -2.07 3.03 -29.79
CA LYS A 178 -3.37 2.50 -29.39
C LYS A 178 -3.20 1.73 -28.10
N VAL A 179 -3.99 2.06 -27.09
CA VAL A 179 -4.17 1.20 -25.91
C VAL A 179 -5.19 0.14 -26.28
N LEU A 180 -4.77 -1.13 -26.30
CA LEU A 180 -5.58 -2.28 -26.71
C LEU A 180 -6.33 -2.93 -25.54
N SER A 181 -5.74 -2.95 -24.34
CA SER A 181 -6.39 -3.47 -23.14
C SER A 181 -5.76 -2.92 -21.86
N PHE A 182 -6.51 -3.04 -20.76
CA PHE A 182 -6.05 -2.82 -19.40
C PHE A 182 -6.29 -4.09 -18.58
N GLU A 183 -5.23 -4.68 -18.05
CA GLU A 183 -5.26 -5.96 -17.36
C GLU A 183 -4.56 -5.87 -16.00
N TYR A 184 -5.05 -6.66 -15.05
CA TYR A 184 -4.42 -6.80 -13.74
C TYR A 184 -4.88 -8.13 -13.15
N ASP A 185 -4.04 -8.75 -12.35
CA ASP A 185 -4.35 -10.01 -11.68
C ASP A 185 -5.39 -9.81 -10.57
N ASN A 186 -6.07 -10.88 -10.16
CA ASN A 186 -7.03 -10.86 -9.05
C ASN A 186 -8.26 -9.95 -9.22
N LYS A 187 -8.69 -9.66 -10.45
CA LYS A 187 -9.89 -8.84 -10.78
C LYS A 187 -11.11 -9.19 -9.91
N ARG A 188 -11.42 -10.48 -9.78
CA ARG A 188 -12.57 -10.97 -9.00
C ARG A 188 -12.47 -10.65 -7.51
N LYS A 189 -11.27 -10.67 -6.93
CA LYS A 189 -11.06 -10.41 -5.50
C LYS A 189 -11.11 -8.94 -5.16
N LEU A 190 -10.62 -8.12 -6.09
CA LEU A 190 -10.58 -6.66 -5.98
C LEU A 190 -11.85 -6.00 -6.51
N GLU A 191 -12.75 -6.75 -7.12
CA GLU A 191 -14.03 -6.24 -7.59
C GLU A 191 -14.85 -5.64 -6.44
N GLY A 192 -15.35 -4.43 -6.66
CA GLY A 192 -16.08 -3.65 -5.65
C GLY A 192 -15.21 -3.07 -4.53
N PHE A 193 -13.90 -3.34 -4.52
CA PHE A 193 -12.95 -2.75 -3.58
C PHE A 193 -11.99 -1.79 -4.29
N LEU A 194 -11.43 -2.21 -5.42
CA LEU A 194 -10.58 -1.38 -6.27
C LEU A 194 -11.43 -0.76 -7.37
N HIS A 195 -11.47 0.57 -7.38
CA HIS A 195 -12.09 1.35 -8.43
C HIS A 195 -11.01 2.03 -9.26
N LEU A 196 -10.97 1.71 -10.55
CA LEU A 196 -9.97 2.20 -11.49
C LEU A 196 -10.61 3.08 -12.56
N TYR A 197 -9.95 4.18 -12.85
CA TYR A 197 -10.39 5.18 -13.82
C TYR A 197 -9.24 5.53 -14.73
N MET A 198 -9.56 5.73 -16.02
CA MET A 198 -8.64 6.33 -16.97
C MET A 198 -9.29 7.57 -17.56
N ASN A 199 -8.55 8.66 -17.49
CA ASN A 199 -8.92 9.89 -18.13
C ASN A 199 -7.93 10.14 -19.30
N PRO A 200 -8.39 10.07 -20.55
CA PRO A 200 -7.64 10.61 -21.68
C PRO A 200 -7.71 12.13 -21.60
N SER A 201 -6.99 12.71 -20.64
CA SER A 201 -7.01 14.14 -20.40
C SER A 201 -5.84 14.81 -21.11
N LYS A 202 -6.15 15.91 -21.79
CA LYS A 202 -5.17 16.97 -22.03
C LYS A 202 -5.01 17.76 -20.73
N ILE A 203 -4.52 17.13 -19.66
CA ILE A 203 -4.01 17.92 -18.54
C ILE A 203 -2.88 18.75 -19.14
N ARG A 204 -2.97 20.08 -19.04
CA ARG A 204 -1.92 20.95 -19.55
C ARG A 204 -0.75 20.85 -18.57
N LEU A 205 0.16 19.92 -18.83
CA LEU A 205 1.43 19.82 -18.11
C LEU A 205 2.17 21.14 -18.11
N GLU A 206 2.00 21.95 -19.16
CA GLU A 206 2.45 23.33 -19.25
C GLU A 206 2.01 24.15 -18.03
N GLU A 207 0.74 24.09 -17.61
CA GLU A 207 0.23 24.84 -16.45
C GLU A 207 0.83 24.30 -15.13
N ILE A 208 1.11 22.99 -15.04
CA ILE A 208 1.75 22.36 -13.87
C ILE A 208 3.22 22.77 -13.78
N MET A 209 3.98 22.58 -14.86
CA MET A 209 5.41 22.86 -14.97
C MET A 209 5.70 24.36 -14.88
N GLU A 210 4.86 25.22 -15.46
CA GLU A 210 4.95 26.67 -15.29
C GLU A 210 4.69 27.06 -13.82
N SER A 211 3.72 26.43 -13.15
CA SER A 211 3.45 26.73 -11.73
C SER A 211 4.59 26.30 -10.81
N GLU A 212 5.19 25.13 -11.03
CA GLU A 212 6.34 24.64 -10.26
C GLU A 212 7.60 25.47 -10.53
N SER A 213 7.85 25.82 -11.80
CA SER A 213 9.01 26.65 -12.17
C SER A 213 8.89 28.05 -11.56
N ALA A 214 7.70 28.67 -11.66
CA ALA A 214 7.42 29.97 -11.04
C ALA A 214 7.55 29.91 -9.51
N PHE A 215 7.21 28.78 -8.88
CA PHE A 215 7.37 28.60 -7.44
C PHE A 215 8.85 28.58 -7.05
N MET A 216 9.65 27.79 -7.76
CA MET A 216 11.08 27.68 -7.51
C MET A 216 11.82 29.00 -7.75
N GLU A 217 11.41 29.78 -8.74
CA GLU A 217 11.91 31.16 -8.92
C GLU A 217 11.53 32.08 -7.75
N SER A 218 10.27 32.02 -7.30
CA SER A 218 9.78 32.89 -6.21
C SER A 218 10.41 32.60 -4.83
N ILE A 219 10.94 31.41 -4.58
CA ILE A 219 11.66 31.05 -3.34
C ILE A 219 13.04 31.74 -3.28
N ASN A 220 13.63 32.08 -4.43
CA ASN A 220 14.98 32.64 -4.50
C ASN A 220 15.05 34.17 -4.40
N GLU A 221 13.90 34.87 -4.33
CA GLU A 221 13.87 36.35 -4.21
C GLU A 221 13.58 36.82 -2.75
N GLU A 222 14.52 37.59 -2.19
CA GLU A 222 14.55 38.07 -0.79
C GLU A 222 13.50 39.15 -0.42
N ASP A 223 12.61 39.57 -1.33
CA ASP A 223 11.78 40.76 -1.14
C ASP A 223 10.34 40.47 -0.69
N LEU A 224 9.74 41.29 0.17
CA LEU A 224 8.34 41.17 0.65
C LEU A 224 7.25 41.10 -0.44
N LYS A 225 7.54 41.49 -1.69
CA LYS A 225 6.67 41.23 -2.85
C LYS A 225 6.59 39.74 -3.21
N SER A 226 7.62 38.97 -2.85
CA SER A 226 7.69 37.53 -2.98
C SER A 226 6.66 36.81 -2.12
N GLN A 227 6.19 37.35 -0.98
CA GLN A 227 5.25 36.60 -0.12
C GLN A 227 3.85 36.43 -0.72
N GLU A 228 3.30 37.47 -1.36
CA GLU A 228 1.97 37.37 -2.00
C GLU A 228 2.06 36.58 -3.32
N GLU A 229 3.18 36.69 -4.04
CA GLU A 229 3.46 35.87 -5.22
C GLU A 229 3.68 34.40 -4.86
N LEU A 230 4.48 34.10 -3.83
CA LEU A 230 4.63 32.78 -3.23
C LEU A 230 3.28 32.21 -2.78
N ARG A 231 2.43 33.02 -2.13
CA ARG A 231 1.09 32.60 -1.71
C ARG A 231 0.22 32.22 -2.92
N ARG A 232 0.20 33.06 -3.96
CA ARG A 232 -0.57 32.79 -5.19
C ARG A 232 -0.04 31.57 -5.94
N THR A 233 1.28 31.39 -5.99
CA THR A 233 1.89 30.25 -6.64
C THR A 233 1.63 28.96 -5.85
N TYR A 234 1.74 29.02 -4.52
CA TYR A 234 1.35 27.92 -3.64
C TYR A 234 -0.13 27.55 -3.78
N GLU A 235 -1.03 28.53 -3.84
CA GLU A 235 -2.46 28.30 -4.08
C GLU A 235 -2.69 27.62 -5.43
N ARG A 236 -2.04 28.09 -6.50
CA ARG A 236 -2.10 27.43 -7.82
C ARG A 236 -1.57 25.99 -7.77
N MET A 237 -0.41 25.76 -7.15
CA MET A 237 0.15 24.42 -6.99
C MET A 237 -0.78 23.51 -6.21
N ARG A 238 -1.38 24.00 -5.13
CA ARG A 238 -2.34 23.25 -4.33
C ARG A 238 -3.58 22.88 -5.14
N ASP A 239 -4.11 23.82 -5.94
CA ASP A 239 -5.28 23.58 -6.77
C ASP A 239 -4.96 22.57 -7.90
N VAL A 240 -3.78 22.70 -8.53
CA VAL A 240 -3.25 21.73 -9.51
C VAL A 240 -3.10 20.34 -8.87
N GLN A 241 -2.42 20.23 -7.73
CA GLN A 241 -2.28 18.97 -7.01
C GLN A 241 -3.64 18.38 -6.63
N GLY A 242 -4.56 19.22 -6.15
CA GLY A 242 -5.94 18.83 -5.85
C GLY A 242 -6.66 18.22 -7.04
N SER A 243 -6.48 18.79 -8.24
CA SER A 243 -7.06 18.27 -9.49
C SER A 243 -6.47 16.92 -9.91
N LEU A 244 -5.19 16.66 -9.60
CA LEU A 244 -4.56 15.37 -9.87
C LEU A 244 -5.14 14.26 -8.96
N PHE A 245 -5.47 14.58 -7.71
CA PHE A 245 -6.12 13.65 -6.78
C PHE A 245 -7.62 13.48 -7.00
N GLN A 246 -8.25 14.33 -7.82
CA GLN A 246 -9.63 14.13 -8.20
C GLN A 246 -9.75 12.83 -9.00
N ILE A 247 -10.64 11.94 -8.56
CA ILE A 247 -10.99 10.75 -9.33
C ILE A 247 -11.93 11.19 -10.46
N ASP A 248 -11.46 11.10 -11.69
CA ASP A 248 -12.14 11.54 -12.90
C ASP A 248 -11.82 10.62 -14.08
N GLY A 249 -12.61 10.75 -15.15
CA GLY A 249 -12.52 9.88 -16.34
C GLY A 249 -13.56 8.76 -16.35
N LEU A 250 -13.38 7.82 -17.26
CA LEU A 250 -14.24 6.64 -17.39
C LEU A 250 -13.72 5.55 -16.45
N THR A 251 -14.63 4.79 -15.85
CA THR A 251 -14.21 3.57 -15.16
C THR A 251 -13.57 2.64 -16.19
N ILE A 252 -12.51 1.91 -15.82
CA ILE A 252 -11.85 0.98 -16.76
C ILE A 252 -12.85 -0.03 -17.35
N LYS A 253 -13.92 -0.38 -16.63
CA LYS A 253 -14.97 -1.29 -17.08
C LYS A 253 -15.84 -0.69 -18.20
N ASP A 254 -15.98 0.63 -18.22
CA ASP A 254 -16.81 1.36 -19.19
C ASP A 254 -16.01 1.84 -20.41
N ILE A 255 -14.70 1.61 -20.44
CA ILE A 255 -13.83 2.00 -21.55
C ILE A 255 -13.98 0.98 -22.69
N HIS A 256 -14.24 1.51 -23.88
CA HIS A 256 -14.17 0.74 -25.12
C HIS A 256 -12.75 0.81 -25.69
N PHE A 257 -12.05 -0.32 -25.66
CA PHE A 257 -10.76 -0.47 -26.33
C PHE A 257 -10.96 -0.90 -27.81
N PRO A 258 -10.03 -0.55 -28.72
CA PRO A 258 -8.82 0.23 -28.46
C PRO A 258 -9.09 1.74 -28.32
N MET A 259 -8.25 2.42 -27.53
CA MET A 259 -8.22 3.88 -27.45
C MET A 259 -6.98 4.42 -28.14
N GLU A 260 -7.13 5.46 -28.95
CA GLU A 260 -6.03 6.06 -29.71
C GLU A 260 -5.51 7.31 -29.01
N PHE A 261 -4.19 7.46 -28.98
CA PHE A 261 -3.49 8.60 -28.40
C PHE A 261 -2.42 9.11 -29.36
N ASN A 262 -2.29 10.43 -29.43
CA ASN A 262 -1.23 11.10 -30.18
C ASN A 262 0.00 11.33 -29.29
N SER A 263 1.19 11.36 -29.90
CA SER A 263 2.41 11.82 -29.21
C SER A 263 2.19 13.18 -28.54
N GLY A 264 2.63 13.31 -27.30
CA GLY A 264 2.46 14.48 -26.44
C GLY A 264 1.14 14.51 -25.64
N GLU A 265 0.16 13.67 -25.96
CA GLU A 265 -1.03 13.52 -25.12
C GLU A 265 -0.69 12.84 -23.80
N GLN A 266 -1.65 12.89 -22.87
CA GLN A 266 -1.47 12.33 -21.54
C GLN A 266 -2.58 11.36 -21.19
N ILE A 267 -2.21 10.40 -20.35
CA ILE A 267 -3.08 9.38 -19.81
C ILE A 267 -2.99 9.50 -18.29
N LYS A 268 -4.06 9.95 -17.66
CA LYS A 268 -4.19 9.90 -16.20
C LYS A 268 -4.90 8.61 -15.84
N ILE A 269 -4.25 7.84 -14.97
CA ILE A 269 -4.83 6.65 -14.37
C ILE A 269 -4.99 6.95 -12.90
N SER A 270 -6.22 6.92 -12.42
CA SER A 270 -6.53 7.13 -11.01
C SER A 270 -7.25 5.93 -10.45
N TYR A 271 -7.02 5.67 -9.17
CA TYR A 271 -7.68 4.59 -8.47
C TYR A 271 -7.97 4.96 -7.03
N TYR A 272 -8.96 4.30 -6.44
CA TYR A 272 -9.14 4.30 -5.01
C TYR A 272 -9.55 2.93 -4.51
N PHE A 273 -9.22 2.67 -3.25
CA PHE A 273 -9.68 1.51 -2.51
C PHE A 273 -10.86 1.92 -1.63
N ASP A 274 -12.02 1.33 -1.87
CA ASP A 274 -13.21 1.58 -1.07
C ASP A 274 -13.03 0.95 0.31
N SER A 275 -12.56 1.76 1.25
CA SER A 275 -12.44 1.43 2.67
C SER A 275 -13.56 2.09 3.49
N THR A 276 -14.58 2.63 2.83
CA THR A 276 -15.58 3.49 3.47
C THR A 276 -16.60 2.72 4.29
N GLU A 277 -16.72 1.41 4.09
CA GLU A 277 -17.50 0.55 4.97
C GLU A 277 -16.62 0.00 6.09
N GLU A 278 -17.02 0.26 7.34
CA GLU A 278 -16.55 -0.43 8.56
C GLU A 278 -16.76 -1.96 8.51
N HIS A 279 -17.34 -2.46 7.41
CA HIS A 279 -17.77 -3.84 7.16
C HIS A 279 -17.10 -4.49 5.93
N ASP A 280 -16.34 -3.77 5.09
CA ASP A 280 -15.56 -4.47 4.05
C ASP A 280 -14.36 -5.13 4.72
N GLN A 281 -14.43 -6.45 4.89
CA GLN A 281 -13.36 -7.27 5.47
C GLN A 281 -12.01 -7.10 4.76
N ARG A 282 -11.93 -6.42 3.60
CA ARG A 282 -10.69 -6.19 2.87
C ARG A 282 -9.96 -4.91 3.26
N TYR A 283 -10.45 -4.11 4.22
CA TYR A 283 -9.79 -2.87 4.64
C TYR A 283 -8.36 -3.06 5.16
N HIS A 284 -7.99 -4.28 5.57
CA HIS A 284 -6.67 -4.64 6.06
C HIS A 284 -5.76 -5.30 5.02
N LEU A 285 -6.20 -5.38 3.76
CA LEU A 285 -5.38 -5.94 2.68
C LEU A 285 -4.26 -4.98 2.29
N PHE A 286 -3.03 -5.48 2.36
CA PHE A 286 -1.88 -4.84 1.74
C PHE A 286 -1.82 -5.25 0.28
N ILE A 287 -1.90 -4.31 -0.63
CA ILE A 287 -1.94 -4.58 -2.08
C ILE A 287 -0.76 -3.87 -2.71
N ASP A 288 -0.06 -4.57 -3.57
CA ASP A 288 0.99 -4.02 -4.41
C ASP A 288 1.07 -4.85 -5.67
N ILE A 289 0.20 -4.52 -6.63
CA ILE A 289 0.02 -5.26 -7.87
C ILE A 289 0.46 -4.42 -9.06
N GLU A 290 0.81 -5.11 -10.14
CA GLU A 290 1.19 -4.50 -11.40
C GLU A 290 0.03 -4.68 -12.39
N ALA A 291 -0.59 -3.57 -12.77
CA ALA A 291 -1.52 -3.53 -13.89
C ALA A 291 -0.75 -3.33 -15.20
N MET A 292 -1.27 -3.90 -16.28
CA MET A 292 -0.68 -3.95 -17.60
C MET A 292 -1.56 -3.21 -18.60
N LEU A 293 -0.96 -2.27 -19.33
CA LEU A 293 -1.52 -1.67 -20.53
C LEU A 293 -0.92 -2.38 -21.74
N LEU A 294 -1.74 -3.12 -22.48
CA LEU A 294 -1.32 -3.60 -23.79
C LEU A 294 -1.43 -2.46 -24.79
N ILE A 295 -0.34 -2.10 -25.45
CA ILE A 295 -0.29 -0.98 -26.39
C ILE A 295 0.25 -1.43 -27.75
N GLU A 296 -0.15 -0.74 -28.81
CA GLU A 296 0.34 -0.92 -30.17
C GLU A 296 0.70 0.45 -30.75
N THR A 297 1.95 0.65 -31.15
CA THR A 297 2.40 1.90 -31.76
C THR A 297 1.83 2.04 -33.17
N VAL A 298 1.90 3.25 -33.76
CA VAL A 298 1.52 3.45 -35.17
C VAL A 298 2.31 2.59 -36.16
N GLU A 299 3.50 2.14 -35.78
CA GLU A 299 4.35 1.24 -36.57
C GLU A 299 3.95 -0.24 -36.42
N GLY A 300 2.94 -0.54 -35.61
CA GLY A 300 2.45 -1.90 -35.34
C GLY A 300 3.24 -2.66 -34.29
N VAL A 301 4.15 -2.00 -33.56
CA VAL A 301 4.94 -2.62 -32.49
C VAL A 301 4.06 -2.72 -31.24
N ARG A 302 3.94 -3.94 -30.69
CA ARG A 302 3.19 -4.19 -29.45
C ARG A 302 4.11 -4.15 -28.25
N ARG A 303 3.68 -3.45 -27.20
CA ARG A 303 4.41 -3.35 -25.92
C ARG A 303 3.43 -3.50 -24.75
N ILE A 304 3.95 -3.82 -23.57
CA ILE A 304 3.18 -3.92 -22.33
C ILE A 304 3.66 -2.82 -21.38
N GLN A 305 2.89 -1.78 -21.13
CA GLN A 305 3.29 -0.80 -20.11
C GLN A 305 2.77 -1.22 -18.74
N SER A 306 3.69 -1.39 -17.79
CA SER A 306 3.36 -1.65 -16.39
C SER A 306 2.98 -0.40 -15.62
N LEU A 307 2.04 -0.57 -14.69
CA LEU A 307 1.54 0.44 -13.75
C LEU A 307 1.40 -0.19 -12.37
N TYR A 308 1.89 0.48 -11.33
CA TYR A 308 1.77 -0.03 -9.96
C TYR A 308 0.49 0.47 -9.29
N ILE A 309 -0.26 -0.44 -8.69
CA ILE A 309 -1.44 -0.14 -7.87
C ILE A 309 -1.15 -0.62 -6.46
N GLN A 310 -1.19 0.30 -5.50
CA GLN A 310 -0.79 0.05 -4.13
C GLN A 310 -1.88 0.45 -3.13
N ASN A 311 -2.15 -0.44 -2.17
CA ASN A 311 -2.89 -0.14 -0.95
C ASN A 311 -2.00 -0.45 0.26
N ARG A 312 -1.70 0.58 1.06
CA ARG A 312 -0.93 0.44 2.31
C ARG A 312 -1.77 1.02 3.45
N PRO A 313 -2.77 0.27 3.95
CA PRO A 313 -3.73 0.80 4.90
C PRO A 313 -3.04 1.30 6.18
N GLN A 314 -3.52 2.42 6.69
CA GLN A 314 -3.12 2.97 7.99
C GLN A 314 -4.21 2.62 9.00
N PHE A 315 -3.86 1.87 10.04
CA PHE A 315 -4.85 1.44 11.03
C PHE A 315 -4.92 2.41 12.20
N SER A 316 -6.14 2.67 12.64
CA SER A 316 -6.42 3.19 13.98
C SER A 316 -6.35 2.07 15.02
N SER A 317 -6.19 2.43 16.30
CA SER A 317 -6.28 1.46 17.41
C SER A 317 -7.63 0.72 17.46
N ARG A 318 -8.71 1.33 16.93
CA ARG A 318 -10.03 0.68 16.83
C ARG A 318 -10.00 -0.42 15.77
N GLN A 319 -9.46 -0.13 14.59
CA GLN A 319 -9.33 -1.10 13.49
C GLN A 319 -8.42 -2.27 13.87
N ILE A 320 -7.30 -2.05 14.57
CA ILE A 320 -6.46 -3.15 15.07
C ILE A 320 -7.25 -4.09 15.98
N ARG A 321 -8.04 -3.54 16.93
CA ARG A 321 -8.89 -4.35 17.80
C ARG A 321 -9.97 -5.11 17.03
N GLN A 322 -10.47 -4.55 15.94
CA GLN A 322 -11.45 -5.22 15.08
C GLN A 322 -10.81 -6.39 14.31
N ILE A 323 -9.64 -6.18 13.70
CA ILE A 323 -8.87 -7.25 13.03
C ILE A 323 -8.63 -8.43 13.98
N ILE A 324 -8.20 -8.13 15.22
CA ILE A 324 -7.94 -9.16 16.24
C ILE A 324 -9.22 -9.93 16.61
N LYS A 325 -10.38 -9.27 16.63
CA LYS A 325 -11.66 -9.94 16.94
C LYS A 325 -12.17 -10.81 15.81
N GLU A 326 -11.90 -10.42 14.55
CA GLU A 326 -12.38 -11.14 13.37
C GLU A 326 -11.52 -12.37 13.05
N ARG A 327 -10.24 -12.35 13.43
CA ARG A 327 -9.26 -13.40 13.13
C ARG A 327 -8.91 -14.32 14.31
N ARG A 328 -9.67 -14.24 15.40
CA ARG A 328 -9.67 -15.20 16.51
C ARG A 328 -10.94 -16.01 16.48
#